data_AF-A0A7J4PSI5-F1
#
_entry.id   AF-A0A7J4PSI5-F1
#
_cell.length_a   1.000
_cell.length_b   1.000
_cell.length_c   1.000
_cell.angle_alpha   90.00
_cell.angle_beta   90.00
_cell.angle_gamma   90.00
#
_symmetry.space_group_name_H-M   'P 1'
#
loop_
_entity.id
_entity.type
_entity.pdbx_description
1 polymer ?
#
loop_
_entity_poly.entity_id
_entity_poly.type
_entity_poly.pdbx_seq_one_letter_code
_entity_poly.pdbx_strand_id
1 'polypeptide(L)'
;MIPQSTDEIGFLGEIFSSFQGEGSLVGNRQVFVRTTGCNLSCCYCDTTRFRRDVKFCRVEDPSASGPFRQAENPVTLSWVMEQILALWTLG
;
A
#
# COMPACT_ATOMS: atom_id res chain seq x y z
N MET A 1 25.78 -12.60 4.55
CA MET A 1 25.12 -11.66 5.48
C MET A 1 24.15 -10.85 4.63
N ILE A 2 22.83 -11.06 4.58
CA ILE A 2 21.84 -11.85 5.34
C ILE A 2 20.95 -12.56 4.28
N PRO A 3 20.58 -13.84 4.41
CA PRO A 3 19.45 -14.37 3.65
C PRO A 3 18.16 -13.92 4.35
N GLN A 4 17.50 -12.88 3.84
CA GLN A 4 16.18 -12.50 4.35
C GLN A 4 15.15 -13.49 3.80
N SER A 5 14.48 -14.22 4.68
CA SER A 5 13.38 -15.11 4.30
C SER A 5 12.27 -14.29 3.65
N THR A 6 11.90 -14.61 2.41
CA THR A 6 10.78 -14.01 1.66
C THR A 6 9.39 -14.31 2.24
N ASP A 7 9.32 -14.90 3.43
CA ASP A 7 8.10 -15.38 4.09
C ASP A 7 7.44 -14.34 5.03
N GLU A 8 7.98 -13.12 5.11
CA GLU A 8 7.36 -12.05 5.89
C GLU A 8 6.03 -11.63 5.27
N ILE A 9 4.97 -11.58 6.09
CA ILE A 9 3.61 -11.25 5.68
C ILE A 9 3.08 -10.00 6.41
N GLY A 10 2.20 -9.25 5.75
CA GLY A 10 1.56 -8.07 6.33
C GLY A 10 0.15 -7.85 5.79
N PHE A 11 -0.67 -7.10 6.55
CA PHE A 11 -2.01 -6.69 6.13
C PHE A 11 -1.97 -5.27 5.54
N LEU A 12 -2.34 -5.15 4.27
CA LEU A 12 -2.35 -3.88 3.54
C LEU A 12 -3.76 -3.51 3.11
N GLY A 13 -4.04 -2.20 3.14
CA GLY A 13 -5.30 -1.63 2.69
C GLY A 13 -5.24 -1.23 1.22
N GLU A 14 -4.18 -0.53 0.82
CA GLU A 14 -4.01 -0.07 -0.55
C GLU A 14 -2.55 0.21 -0.93
N ILE A 15 -2.22 0.00 -2.20
CA ILE A 15 -0.94 0.36 -2.84
C ILE A 15 -1.23 1.13 -4.13
N PHE A 16 -0.71 2.35 -4.28
CA PHE A 16 -0.94 3.20 -5.45
C PHE A 16 0.17 4.23 -5.64
N SER A 17 0.29 4.77 -6.84
CA SER A 17 1.21 5.86 -7.16
C SER A 17 0.48 7.20 -7.18
N SER A 18 1.06 8.21 -6.55
CA SER A 18 0.51 9.57 -6.58
C SER A 18 1.57 10.61 -6.25
N PHE A 19 1.16 11.88 -6.17
CA PHE A 19 2.01 12.96 -5.66
C PHE A 19 1.73 13.19 -4.18
N GLN A 20 2.78 13.37 -3.39
CA GLN A 20 2.65 13.73 -1.98
C GLN A 20 1.90 15.06 -1.82
N GLY A 21 0.88 15.08 -0.97
CA GLY A 21 0.05 16.25 -0.73
C GLY A 21 0.49 17.11 0.45
N GLU A 22 1.37 16.59 1.32
CA GLU A 22 1.73 17.24 2.59
C GLU A 22 3.24 17.17 2.92
N GLY A 23 3.69 18.08 3.80
CA GLY A 23 5.05 18.12 4.33
C GLY A 23 6.11 18.65 3.35
N SER A 24 7.39 18.31 3.59
CA SER A 24 8.51 18.85 2.81
C SER A 24 8.65 18.27 1.41
N LEU A 25 7.93 17.18 1.11
CA LEU A 25 8.00 16.46 -0.16
C LEU A 25 6.75 16.69 -1.03
N VAL A 26 5.92 17.68 -0.72
CA VAL A 26 4.74 18.04 -1.51
C VAL A 26 5.09 18.15 -2.99
N GLY A 27 4.27 17.52 -3.84
CA GLY A 27 4.46 17.51 -5.29
C GLY A 27 5.45 16.47 -5.80
N ASN A 28 6.13 15.71 -4.93
CA ASN A 28 6.98 14.60 -5.36
C ASN A 28 6.16 13.34 -5.61
N ARG A 29 6.45 12.65 -6.72
CA ARG A 29 5.84 11.35 -7.06
C ARG A 29 6.32 10.27 -6.09
N GLN A 30 5.39 9.51 -5.52
CA GLN A 30 5.64 8.48 -4.51
C GLN A 30 4.67 7.30 -4.70
N VAL A 31 5.14 6.10 -4.44
CA VAL A 31 4.27 4.94 -4.25
C VAL A 31 3.87 4.88 -2.78
N PHE A 32 2.58 4.98 -2.53
CA PHE A 32 2.00 4.87 -1.20
C PHE A 32 1.68 3.41 -0.90
N VAL A 33 2.13 2.93 0.26
CA VAL A 33 1.79 1.61 0.79
C VAL A 33 1.07 1.83 2.12
N ARG A 34 -0.24 1.62 2.14
CA ARG A 34 -1.06 1.83 3.33
C ARG A 34 -1.32 0.51 4.03
N THR A 35 -0.89 0.38 5.28
CA THR A 35 -1.18 -0.77 6.15
C THR A 35 -2.60 -0.72 6.73
N THR A 36 -3.06 -1.83 7.29
CA THR A 36 -4.26 -1.87 8.13
C THR A 36 -3.93 -2.28 9.56
N GLY A 37 -4.87 -2.10 10.47
CA GLY A 37 -4.71 -2.44 11.88
C GLY A 37 -4.06 -1.30 12.66
N CYS A 38 -4.90 -0.38 13.15
CA CYS A 38 -4.47 0.75 13.96
C CYS A 38 -4.94 0.58 15.41
N ASN A 39 -4.04 0.74 16.36
CA ASN A 39 -4.34 0.64 17.79
C ASN A 39 -5.03 1.88 18.38
N LEU A 40 -5.24 2.93 17.58
CA LEU A 40 -5.91 4.16 18.00
C LEU A 40 -7.37 4.19 17.58
N SER A 41 -8.19 4.90 18.37
CA SER A 41 -9.63 5.07 18.17
C SER A 41 -10.03 6.54 17.99
N CYS A 42 -9.23 7.31 17.23
CA CYS A 42 -9.44 8.74 17.01
C CYS A 42 -10.85 9.05 16.47
N CYS A 43 -11.52 10.04 17.06
CA CYS A 43 -12.84 10.51 16.60
C CYS A 43 -12.76 11.28 15.26
N TYR A 44 -11.59 11.79 14.91
CA TYR A 44 -11.29 12.54 13.69
C TYR A 44 -10.62 11.70 12.60
N CYS A 45 -10.73 10.37 12.65
CA CYS A 45 -10.11 9.48 11.66
C CYS A 45 -10.85 9.53 10.32
N ASP A 46 -10.24 10.18 9.33
CA ASP A 46 -10.72 10.26 7.96
C ASP A 46 -10.71 8.90 7.22
N THR A 47 -9.83 7.98 7.64
CA THR A 47 -9.60 6.70 6.97
C THR A 47 -10.03 5.51 7.83
N THR A 48 -11.20 5.62 8.47
CA THR A 48 -11.71 4.63 9.44
C THR A 48 -11.80 3.20 8.87
N ARG A 49 -11.92 3.03 7.54
CA ARG A 49 -11.98 1.73 6.86
C ARG A 49 -10.76 0.83 7.10
N PHE A 50 -9.59 1.38 7.39
CA PHE A 50 -8.35 0.62 7.61
C PHE A 50 -7.96 0.50 9.09
N ARG A 51 -8.84 0.92 10.02
CA ARG A 51 -8.60 0.80 11.46
C ARG A 51 -8.47 -0.66 11.91
N ARG A 52 -9.16 -1.59 11.24
CA ARG A 52 -9.05 -3.04 11.45
C ARG A 52 -8.51 -3.70 10.19
N ASP A 53 -8.08 -4.95 10.34
CA ASP A 53 -7.67 -5.77 9.21
C ASP A 53 -8.79 -5.92 8.18
N VAL A 54 -8.41 -5.75 6.92
CA VAL A 54 -9.31 -5.88 5.78
C VAL A 54 -8.98 -7.14 5.00
N LYS A 55 -10.01 -7.76 4.41
CA LYS A 55 -9.83 -8.98 3.62
C LYS A 55 -8.99 -8.76 2.36
N PHE A 56 -9.11 -7.60 1.74
CA PHE A 56 -8.48 -7.31 0.45
C PHE A 56 -7.64 -6.04 0.47
N CYS A 57 -6.41 -6.14 -0.02
CA CYS A 57 -5.58 -5.02 -0.40
C CYS A 57 -5.97 -4.53 -1.81
N ARG A 58 -6.16 -3.23 -1.99
CA ARG A 58 -6.42 -2.60 -3.30
C ARG A 58 -5.10 -2.15 -3.93
N VAL A 59 -4.78 -2.62 -5.12
CA VAL A 59 -3.56 -2.20 -5.83
C VAL A 59 -3.92 -1.53 -7.13
N GLU A 60 -3.35 -0.36 -7.39
CA GLU A 60 -3.49 0.31 -8.68
C GLU A 60 -2.93 -0.58 -9.81
N ASP A 61 -3.62 -0.58 -10.96
CA ASP A 61 -3.11 -1.23 -12.16
C ASP A 61 -2.07 -0.32 -12.84
N PRO A 62 -0.79 -0.71 -12.94
CA PRO A 62 0.21 0.10 -13.62
C PRO A 62 -0.06 0.23 -15.13
N SER A 63 -0.89 -0.65 -15.71
CA SER A 63 -1.18 -0.68 -17.15
C SER A 63 -2.36 0.21 -17.54
N ALA A 64 -3.12 0.72 -16.57
CA ALA A 64 -4.29 1.55 -16.80
C ALA A 64 -4.47 2.54 -15.64
N SER A 65 -4.53 3.84 -15.96
CA SER A 65 -4.86 4.85 -14.96
C SER A 65 -6.31 4.68 -14.50
N GLY A 66 -6.51 4.45 -13.19
CA GLY A 66 -7.84 4.45 -12.56
C GLY A 66 -8.30 3.14 -11.91
N PRO A 67 -8.25 1.97 -12.57
CA PRO A 67 -8.71 0.73 -11.95
C PRO A 67 -7.78 0.23 -10.84
N PHE A 68 -8.39 -0.28 -9.76
CA PHE A 68 -7.71 -1.03 -8.71
C PHE A 68 -8.05 -2.51 -8.84
N ARG A 69 -7.03 -3.36 -8.82
CA ARG A 69 -7.18 -4.81 -8.59
C ARG A 69 -7.19 -5.11 -7.09
N GLN A 70 -7.71 -6.29 -6.74
CA GLN A 70 -7.75 -6.77 -5.36
C GLN A 70 -6.79 -7.94 -5.16
N ALA A 71 -6.11 -7.97 -4.02
CA ALA A 71 -5.32 -9.09 -3.54
C ALA A 71 -5.77 -9.48 -2.13
N GLU A 72 -5.82 -10.77 -1.83
CA GLU A 72 -6.17 -11.24 -0.49
C GLU A 72 -5.06 -10.97 0.52
N ASN A 73 -5.42 -10.51 1.71
CA ASN A 73 -4.50 -10.41 2.84
C ASN A 73 -4.42 -11.75 3.60
N PRO A 74 -3.29 -12.03 4.28
CA PRO A 74 -2.07 -11.20 4.31
C PRO A 74 -1.22 -11.39 3.05
N VAL A 75 -0.51 -10.33 2.65
CA VAL A 75 0.37 -10.34 1.47
C VAL A 75 1.82 -10.54 1.89
N THR A 76 2.64 -11.17 1.04
CA THR A 76 4.07 -11.37 1.29
C THR A 76 4.88 -10.12 0.94
N LEU A 77 6.03 -9.94 1.61
CA LEU A 77 6.97 -8.86 1.29
C LEU A 77 7.42 -8.90 -0.17
N SER A 78 7.72 -10.09 -0.71
CA SER A 78 8.11 -10.26 -2.12
C SER A 78 7.04 -9.74 -3.07
N TRP A 79 5.78 -10.11 -2.83
CA TRP A 79 4.66 -9.66 -3.65
C TRP A 79 4.47 -8.14 -3.56
N VAL A 80 4.60 -7.55 -2.36
CA VAL A 80 4.51 -6.09 -2.19
C VAL A 80 5.60 -5.37 -2.96
N MET A 81 6.84 -5.87 -2.91
CA MET A 81 7.97 -5.29 -3.64
C MET A 81 7.76 -5.33 -5.16
N GLU A 82 7.19 -6.43 -5.70
CA GLU A 82 6.82 -6.51 -7.12
C GLU A 82 5.82 -5.42 -7.50
N GLN A 83 4.81 -5.15 -6.65
CA GLN A 83 3.80 -4.13 -6.93
C GLN A 83 4.41 -2.71 -6.89
N ILE A 84 5.29 -2.45 -5.91
CA ILE A 84 5.99 -1.17 -5.79
C ILE A 84 6.87 -0.93 -7.03
N LEU A 85 7.65 -1.93 -7.46
CA LEU A 85 8.52 -1.81 -8.63
C LEU A 85 7.72 -1.55 -9.91
N ALA A 86 6.59 -2.24 -10.08
CA ALA A 86 5.71 -2.04 -11.23
C ALA A 86 5.13 -0.61 -11.26
N LEU A 87 4.60 -0.13 -10.13
CA LEU A 87 4.04 1.22 -10.02
C LEU A 87 5.12 2.30 -10.11
N TRP A 88 6.34 2.04 -9.62
CA TRP A 88 7.43 2.99 -9.70
C TRP A 88 7.94 3.19 -11.13
N THR A 89 8.06 2.09 -11.90
CA THR A 89 8.68 2.11 -13.24
C THR A 89 7.74 2.46 -14.38
N LEU A 90 6.43 2.14 -14.27
CA LEU A 90 5.48 2.28 -15.38
C LEU A 90 4.55 3.50 -15.29
N GLY A 91 4.53 4.22 -14.18
CA GLY A 91 3.64 5.37 -14.00
C GLY A 91 4.33 6.69 -13.75
#